data_AF-Q5C3T1-F1
#
_entry.id   AF-Q5C3T1-F1
#
_cell.length_a   1.000
_cell.length_b   1.000
_cell.length_c   1.000
_cell.angle_alpha   90.00
_cell.angle_beta   90.00
_cell.angle_gamma   90.00
#
_symmetry.space_group_name_H-M   'P 1'
#
loop_
_entity.id
_entity.type
_entity.pdbx_description
1 polymer ?
#
loop_
_entity_poly.entity_id
_entity_poly.type
_entity_poly.pdbx_seq_one_letter_code
_entity_poly.pdbx_strand_id
1 'polypeptide(L)'
;DLNVNSEEQVYYAVMRWMHHNLSDRRPYLSYLLEHVRLPLLSPKFLVGTVGTDLLIRSDERCRDLVDEAKDYLLLPQERQLMQGPRTKPRKILQGGELLFAIGGWCSGDAIASAEHYDSRTHKWHLVAPMHKRRCGVGVGVVYDLLYAVGGHDGHSYLNSVERYDPHTNQWSSDIASTSTCRTSVGVAVLNGS
;
A
#
# COMPACT_ATOMS: atom_id res chain seq x y z
N ASP A 1 -3.34 -12.17 -2.15
CA ASP A 1 -3.82 -11.45 -0.96
C ASP A 1 -5.16 -10.78 -1.23
N LEU A 2 -5.97 -10.59 -0.19
CA LEU A 2 -7.26 -9.86 -0.27
C LEU A 2 -7.01 -8.36 -0.13
N ASN A 3 -7.61 -7.55 -1.01
CA ASN A 3 -7.58 -6.09 -0.91
C ASN A 3 -8.67 -5.60 0.06
N VAL A 4 -8.30 -5.40 1.33
CA VAL A 4 -9.23 -5.03 2.42
C VAL A 4 -8.67 -3.88 3.23
N ASN A 5 -9.54 -2.99 3.70
CA ASN A 5 -9.14 -1.79 4.43
C ASN A 5 -8.84 -2.07 5.92
N SER A 6 -9.33 -3.20 6.46
CA SER A 6 -9.02 -3.66 7.81
C SER A 6 -9.33 -5.16 7.97
N GLU A 7 -8.72 -5.81 8.96
CA GLU A 7 -9.05 -7.20 9.31
C GLU A 7 -10.43 -7.33 9.97
N GLU A 8 -11.00 -6.25 10.51
CA GLU A 8 -12.37 -6.23 11.02
C GLU A 8 -13.37 -6.53 9.89
N GLN A 9 -13.11 -6.02 8.67
CA GLN A 9 -13.94 -6.35 7.50
C GLN A 9 -13.85 -7.83 7.12
N VAL A 10 -12.66 -8.42 7.21
CA VAL A 10 -12.45 -9.85 6.93
C VAL A 10 -13.22 -10.68 7.94
N TYR A 11 -13.13 -10.33 9.23
CA TYR A 11 -13.90 -10.98 10.28
C TYR A 11 -15.40 -10.92 10.01
N TYR A 12 -15.95 -9.72 9.74
CA TYR A 12 -17.37 -9.59 9.44
C TYR A 12 -17.80 -10.35 8.19
N ALA A 13 -16.95 -10.44 7.15
CA ALA A 13 -17.24 -11.23 5.96
C ALA A 13 -17.34 -12.73 6.30
N VAL A 14 -16.41 -13.25 7.10
CA VAL A 14 -16.44 -14.63 7.60
C VAL A 14 -17.72 -14.86 8.42
N MET A 15 -18.00 -14.01 9.40
CA MET A 15 -19.18 -14.18 10.26
C MET A 15 -20.49 -14.05 9.48
N ARG A 16 -20.58 -13.15 8.51
CA ARG A 16 -21.76 -13.03 7.63
C ARG A 16 -21.96 -14.29 6.80
N TRP A 17 -20.87 -14.88 6.29
CA TRP A 17 -20.92 -16.17 5.60
C TRP A 17 -21.37 -17.28 6.55
N MET A 18 -20.87 -17.34 7.78
CA MET A 18 -21.30 -18.33 8.77
C MET A 18 -22.80 -18.24 9.04
N HIS A 19 -23.31 -17.03 9.33
CA HIS A 19 -24.71 -16.81 9.71
C HIS A 19 -25.71 -17.11 8.59
N HIS A 20 -25.28 -17.13 7.33
CA HIS A 20 -26.18 -17.45 6.22
C HIS A 20 -26.61 -18.92 6.19
N ASN A 21 -25.78 -19.85 6.68
CA ASN A 21 -26.16 -21.26 6.85
C ASN A 21 -25.31 -21.89 7.96
N LEU A 22 -25.68 -21.63 9.22
CA LEU A 22 -24.86 -22.04 10.37
C LEU A 22 -24.72 -23.56 10.49
N SER A 23 -25.78 -24.32 10.24
CA SER A 23 -25.79 -25.77 10.42
C SER A 23 -24.73 -26.46 9.56
N ASP A 24 -24.65 -26.10 8.28
CA ASP A 24 -23.71 -26.71 7.35
C ASP A 24 -22.31 -26.08 7.42
N ARG A 25 -22.23 -24.81 7.85
CA ARG A 25 -20.98 -24.03 7.81
C ARG A 25 -20.17 -24.10 9.09
N ARG A 26 -20.80 -24.44 10.22
CA ARG A 26 -20.14 -24.55 11.54
C ARG A 26 -18.81 -25.32 11.52
N PRO A 27 -18.68 -26.48 10.81
CA PRO A 27 -17.41 -27.22 10.78
C PRO A 27 -16.23 -26.46 10.15
N TYR A 28 -16.50 -25.43 9.33
CA TYR A 28 -15.47 -24.65 8.65
C TYR A 28 -15.05 -23.39 9.41
N LEU A 29 -15.68 -23.09 10.56
CA LEU A 29 -15.46 -21.85 11.29
C LEU A 29 -13.99 -21.63 11.63
N SER A 30 -13.36 -22.61 12.28
CA SER A 30 -11.96 -22.52 12.70
C SER A 30 -11.02 -22.34 11.50
N TYR A 31 -11.23 -23.12 10.44
CA TYR A 31 -10.45 -23.02 9.20
C TYR A 31 -10.56 -21.62 8.55
N LEU A 32 -11.76 -21.03 8.51
CA LEU A 32 -11.94 -19.69 7.96
C LEU A 32 -11.37 -18.60 8.88
N LEU A 33 -11.50 -18.78 10.19
CA LEU A 33 -10.98 -17.82 11.17
C LEU A 33 -9.45 -17.76 11.16
N GLU A 34 -8.76 -18.88 10.88
CA GLU A 34 -7.30 -18.91 10.68
C GLU A 34 -6.82 -17.94 9.57
N HIS A 35 -7.69 -17.61 8.62
CA HIS A 35 -7.42 -16.66 7.56
C HIS A 35 -7.70 -15.20 7.95
N VAL A 36 -8.29 -14.94 9.11
CA VAL A 36 -8.43 -13.58 9.69
C VAL A 36 -7.19 -13.30 10.53
N ARG A 37 -6.54 -12.15 10.31
CA ARG A 37 -5.31 -11.79 11.04
C ARG A 37 -5.68 -11.12 12.37
N LEU A 38 -6.25 -11.92 13.28
CA LEU A 38 -6.71 -11.48 14.60
C LEU A 38 -5.67 -10.67 15.39
N PRO A 39 -4.35 -10.97 15.35
CA PRO A 39 -3.34 -10.15 16.04
C PRO A 39 -3.23 -8.70 15.56
N LEU A 40 -3.83 -8.38 14.40
CA LEU A 40 -3.83 -7.04 13.81
C LEU A 40 -5.15 -6.29 14.01
N LEU A 41 -6.11 -6.88 14.74
CA LEU A 41 -7.32 -6.19 15.15
C LEU A 41 -7.04 -5.21 16.29
N SER A 42 -7.93 -4.24 16.47
CA SER A 42 -7.88 -3.38 17.66
C SER A 42 -8.16 -4.22 18.92
N PRO A 43 -7.48 -3.97 20.06
CA PRO A 43 -7.74 -4.71 21.31
C PRO A 43 -9.21 -4.66 21.73
N LYS A 44 -9.86 -3.51 21.53
CA LYS A 44 -11.28 -3.31 21.82
C LYS A 44 -12.17 -4.23 20.98
N PHE A 45 -11.89 -4.38 19.69
CA PHE A 45 -12.66 -5.25 18.81
C PHE A 45 -12.40 -6.73 19.12
N LEU A 46 -11.13 -7.10 19.29
CA LEU A 46 -10.75 -8.48 19.61
C LEU A 46 -11.43 -8.96 20.90
N VAL A 47 -11.34 -8.20 21.98
CA VAL A 47 -11.92 -8.60 23.27
C VAL A 47 -13.43 -8.40 23.30
N GLY A 48 -13.93 -7.26 22.81
CA GLY A 48 -15.34 -6.88 22.94
C GLY A 48 -16.27 -7.53 21.92
N THR A 49 -15.76 -7.97 20.76
CA THR A 49 -16.56 -8.57 19.68
C THR A 49 -16.14 -10.01 19.41
N VAL A 50 -14.87 -10.26 19.08
CA VAL A 50 -14.44 -11.61 18.68
C VAL A 50 -14.46 -12.56 19.87
N GLY A 51 -13.89 -12.16 21.01
CA GLY A 51 -13.79 -12.98 22.21
C GLY A 51 -15.12 -13.19 22.95
N THR A 52 -16.15 -12.38 22.67
CA THR A 52 -17.49 -12.52 23.26
C THR A 52 -18.44 -13.35 22.41
N ASP A 53 -18.12 -13.58 21.13
CA ASP A 53 -18.95 -14.31 20.19
C ASP A 53 -19.13 -15.79 20.60
N LEU A 54 -20.37 -16.26 20.65
CA LEU A 54 -20.70 -17.61 21.12
C LEU A 54 -20.15 -18.71 20.20
N LEU A 55 -20.07 -18.47 18.89
CA LEU A 55 -19.53 -19.46 17.95
C LEU A 55 -18.03 -19.62 18.17
N ILE A 56 -17.33 -18.51 18.40
CA ILE A 56 -15.89 -18.49 18.70
C ILE A 56 -15.62 -19.16 20.05
N ARG A 57 -16.37 -18.80 21.09
CA ARG A 57 -16.20 -19.37 22.44
C ARG A 57 -16.53 -20.86 22.53
N SER A 58 -17.36 -21.36 21.62
CA SER A 58 -17.77 -22.79 21.60
C SER A 58 -16.80 -23.68 20.83
N ASP A 59 -15.81 -23.12 20.13
CA ASP A 59 -14.83 -23.86 19.33
C ASP A 59 -13.43 -23.72 19.96
N GLU A 60 -12.74 -24.83 20.17
CA GLU A 60 -11.42 -24.85 20.81
C GLU A 60 -10.35 -24.14 19.97
N ARG A 61 -10.30 -24.43 18.67
CA ARG A 61 -9.30 -23.83 17.77
C ARG A 61 -9.53 -22.33 17.60
N CYS A 62 -10.78 -21.90 17.57
CA CYS A 62 -11.11 -20.48 17.54
C CYS A 62 -10.65 -19.74 18.80
N ARG A 63 -10.75 -20.37 19.98
CA ARG A 63 -10.23 -19.79 21.24
C ARG A 63 -8.71 -19.67 21.21
N ASP A 64 -8.00 -20.70 20.74
CA ASP A 64 -6.55 -20.68 20.61
C ASP A 64 -6.07 -19.51 19.71
N LEU A 65 -6.77 -19.26 18.60
CA LEU A 65 -6.47 -18.12 17.71
C LEU A 65 -6.70 -16.77 18.39
N VAL A 66 -7.74 -16.65 19.22
CA VAL A 66 -8.00 -15.42 19.98
C VAL A 66 -6.94 -15.22 21.06
N ASP A 67 -6.50 -16.29 21.72
CA ASP A 67 -5.48 -16.21 22.76
C ASP A 67 -4.09 -15.89 22.16
N GLU A 68 -3.71 -16.47 21.01
CA GLU A 68 -2.53 -16.06 20.23
C GLU A 68 -2.55 -14.55 19.94
N ALA A 69 -3.71 -14.03 19.51
CA ALA A 69 -3.87 -12.62 19.19
C ALA A 69 -3.79 -11.71 20.43
N LYS A 70 -4.33 -12.15 21.58
CA LYS A 70 -4.19 -11.42 22.84
C LYS A 70 -2.72 -11.38 23.28
N ASP A 71 -2.02 -12.51 23.25
CA ASP A 71 -0.61 -12.57 23.64
C ASP A 71 0.23 -11.62 22.79
N TYR A 72 0.01 -11.60 21.48
CA TYR A 72 0.69 -10.68 20.56
C TYR A 72 0.43 -9.19 20.90
N LEU A 73 -0.79 -8.86 21.30
CA LEU A 73 -1.17 -7.50 21.67
C LEU A 73 -0.64 -7.10 23.06
N LEU A 74 -0.61 -8.04 24.02
CA LEU A 74 -0.21 -7.83 25.41
C LEU A 74 1.32 -7.88 25.61
N LEU A 75 2.07 -8.54 24.73
CA LEU A 75 3.53 -8.73 24.82
C LEU A 75 4.28 -8.01 23.69
N PRO A 76 4.27 -6.66 23.64
CA PRO A 76 4.88 -5.92 22.54
C PRO A 76 6.39 -6.16 22.37
N GLN A 77 7.11 -6.45 23.46
CA GLN A 77 8.55 -6.72 23.44
C GLN A 77 8.88 -8.06 22.77
N GLU A 78 7.96 -9.03 22.81
CA GLU A 78 8.17 -10.39 22.30
C GLU A 78 7.67 -10.58 20.86
N ARG A 79 7.03 -9.56 20.27
CA ARG A 79 6.47 -9.63 18.91
C ARG A 79 7.46 -10.08 17.84
N GLN A 80 8.75 -9.83 18.02
CA GLN A 80 9.78 -10.30 17.09
C GLN A 80 9.90 -11.83 17.05
N LEU A 81 9.57 -12.50 18.14
CA LEU A 81 9.57 -13.96 18.27
C LEU A 81 8.24 -14.57 17.81
N MET A 82 7.15 -13.79 17.81
CA MET A 82 5.78 -14.21 17.46
C MET A 82 5.46 -13.98 15.96
N GLN A 83 6.46 -14.01 15.10
CA GLN A 83 6.26 -13.71 13.67
C GLN A 83 5.63 -14.88 12.93
N GLY A 84 4.55 -14.60 12.19
CA GLY A 84 3.82 -15.59 11.42
C GLY A 84 2.89 -14.95 10.39
N PRO A 85 2.20 -15.76 9.58
CA PRO A 85 1.29 -15.25 8.53
C PRO A 85 0.17 -14.34 9.06
N ARG A 86 -0.25 -14.54 10.32
CA ARG A 86 -1.31 -13.77 11.00
C ARG A 86 -0.81 -12.52 11.72
N THR A 87 0.47 -12.41 12.02
CA THR A 87 1.06 -11.22 12.68
C THR A 87 1.69 -10.25 11.69
N LYS A 88 1.74 -10.62 10.41
CA LYS A 88 2.13 -9.75 9.30
C LYS A 88 0.87 -9.10 8.71
N PRO A 89 0.82 -7.77 8.55
CA PRO A 89 -0.23 -7.10 7.76
C PRO A 89 -0.38 -7.76 6.40
N ARG A 90 -1.62 -7.76 5.85
CA ARG A 90 -1.78 -8.08 4.43
C ARG A 90 -0.79 -7.18 3.71
N LYS A 91 -0.10 -7.71 2.70
CA LYS A 91 0.27 -6.83 1.60
C LYS A 91 -1.08 -6.34 1.09
N ILE A 92 -1.53 -5.25 1.72
CA ILE A 92 -2.27 -4.23 1.03
C ILE A 92 -1.41 -4.06 -0.21
N LEU A 93 -2.01 -4.13 -1.39
CA LEU A 93 -1.42 -3.42 -2.51
C LEU A 93 -1.44 -1.97 -2.01
N GLN A 94 -0.42 -1.59 -1.23
CA GLN A 94 -0.45 -0.46 -0.33
C GLN A 94 -0.14 0.72 -1.22
N GLY A 95 -1.23 1.37 -1.61
CA GLY A 95 -1.33 1.97 -2.93
C GLY A 95 -1.91 0.94 -3.88
N GLY A 96 -3.19 1.08 -4.25
CA GLY A 96 -3.59 0.59 -5.57
C GLY A 96 -2.58 1.12 -6.60
N GLU A 97 -2.51 0.53 -7.80
CA GLU A 97 -1.66 1.08 -8.86
C GLU A 97 -1.88 2.59 -8.97
N LEU A 98 -0.93 3.39 -8.46
CA LEU A 98 -1.02 4.82 -8.46
C LEU A 98 -0.49 5.25 -9.82
N LEU A 99 -1.41 5.66 -10.68
CA LEU A 99 -1.05 6.23 -11.95
C LEU A 99 -0.61 7.68 -11.71
N PHE A 100 0.64 7.97 -12.00
CA PHE A 100 1.18 9.33 -11.96
C PHE A 100 1.28 9.91 -13.36
N ALA A 101 0.90 11.19 -13.50
CA ALA A 101 1.21 12.01 -14.65
C ALA A 101 2.24 13.07 -14.21
N ILE A 102 3.41 13.06 -14.87
CA ILE A 102 4.58 13.86 -14.46
C ILE A 102 5.01 14.78 -15.59
N GLY A 103 5.03 16.08 -15.34
CA GLY A 103 5.45 17.08 -16.30
C GLY A 103 4.56 17.11 -17.55
N GLY A 104 5.16 17.39 -18.70
CA GLY A 104 4.46 17.51 -19.98
C GLY A 104 4.56 18.91 -20.58
N TRP A 105 3.69 19.18 -21.56
CA TRP A 105 3.63 20.44 -22.27
C TRP A 105 2.21 20.99 -22.19
N CYS A 106 2.05 22.21 -21.67
CA CYS A 106 0.75 22.85 -21.54
C CYS A 106 0.88 24.32 -21.88
N SER A 107 -0.07 24.84 -22.68
CA SER A 107 -0.15 26.28 -23.02
C SER A 107 1.13 26.88 -23.60
N GLY A 108 1.93 26.09 -24.33
CA GLY A 108 3.15 26.57 -24.99
C GLY A 108 4.42 26.52 -24.14
N ASP A 109 4.38 25.94 -22.93
CA ASP A 109 5.56 25.75 -22.09
C ASP A 109 5.61 24.33 -21.50
N ALA A 110 6.82 23.90 -21.14
CA ALA A 110 7.02 22.72 -20.32
C ALA A 110 6.46 22.99 -18.92
N ILE A 111 5.89 21.97 -18.25
CA ILE A 111 5.35 22.12 -16.90
C ILE A 111 6.13 21.27 -15.88
N ALA A 112 6.11 21.71 -14.62
CA ALA A 112 6.69 20.98 -13.49
C ALA A 112 5.64 20.25 -12.64
N SER A 113 4.35 20.43 -12.96
CA SER A 113 3.26 19.80 -12.22
C SER A 113 3.34 18.28 -12.30
N ALA A 114 2.89 17.67 -11.22
CA ALA A 114 2.71 16.23 -11.13
C ALA A 114 1.37 15.98 -10.43
N GLU A 115 0.69 14.92 -10.85
CA GLU A 115 -0.59 14.49 -10.28
C GLU A 115 -0.67 12.97 -10.25
N HIS A 116 -1.46 12.43 -9.32
CA HIS A 116 -1.76 11.02 -9.27
C HIS A 116 -3.26 10.76 -9.33
N TYR A 117 -3.62 9.61 -9.88
CA TYR A 117 -4.99 9.14 -9.95
C TYR A 117 -5.33 8.28 -8.72
N ASP A 118 -6.38 8.68 -8.01
CA ASP A 118 -7.00 7.85 -6.98
C ASP A 118 -8.14 7.04 -7.60
N SER A 119 -7.91 5.73 -7.75
CA SER A 119 -8.88 4.78 -8.32
C SER A 119 -10.13 4.59 -7.46
N ARG A 120 -10.06 4.87 -6.15
CA ARG A 120 -11.21 4.75 -5.24
C ARG A 120 -12.16 5.93 -5.38
N THR A 121 -11.62 7.13 -5.60
CA THR A 121 -12.44 8.35 -5.75
C THR A 121 -12.67 8.74 -7.20
N HIS A 122 -11.99 8.06 -8.14
CA HIS A 122 -11.96 8.36 -9.57
C HIS A 122 -11.55 9.80 -9.87
N LYS A 123 -10.57 10.32 -9.13
CA LYS A 123 -10.11 11.71 -9.24
C LYS A 123 -8.60 11.79 -9.37
N TRP A 124 -8.16 12.86 -10.01
CA TRP A 124 -6.76 13.26 -10.02
C TRP A 124 -6.48 14.23 -8.89
N HIS A 125 -5.33 14.06 -8.25
CA HIS A 125 -4.85 14.89 -7.16
C HIS A 125 -3.46 15.40 -7.47
N LEU A 126 -3.27 16.72 -7.36
CA LEU A 126 -1.96 17.34 -7.47
C LEU A 126 -1.04 16.84 -6.35
N VAL A 127 0.21 16.58 -6.71
CA VAL A 127 1.30 16.36 -5.77
C VAL A 127 2.29 17.54 -5.84
N ALA A 128 3.34 17.52 -5.02
CA ALA A 128 4.38 18.53 -5.12
C ALA A 128 4.94 18.61 -6.56
N PRO A 129 5.15 19.82 -7.10
CA PRO A 129 5.77 19.99 -8.40
C PRO A 129 7.26 19.64 -8.36
N MET A 130 7.81 19.21 -9.49
CA MET A 130 9.26 19.06 -9.67
C MET A 130 9.98 20.41 -9.53
N HIS A 131 11.28 20.39 -9.22
CA HIS A 131 12.09 21.62 -9.19
C HIS A 131 12.33 22.18 -10.59
N LYS A 132 12.40 21.32 -11.60
CA LYS A 132 12.50 21.73 -13.01
C LYS A 132 11.24 21.35 -13.79
N ARG A 133 10.87 22.21 -14.73
CA ARG A 133 9.85 21.90 -15.74
C ARG A 133 10.41 20.87 -16.71
N ARG A 134 9.61 19.88 -17.12
CA ARG A 134 10.08 18.79 -17.98
C ARG A 134 8.99 18.36 -18.96
N CYS A 135 9.22 18.58 -20.26
CA CYS A 135 8.50 17.89 -21.33
C CYS A 135 9.38 16.79 -21.95
N GLY A 136 8.77 15.73 -22.47
CA GLY A 136 9.51 14.56 -22.97
C GLY A 136 10.34 13.85 -21.87
N VAL A 137 9.89 13.92 -20.62
CA VAL A 137 10.55 13.32 -19.46
C VAL A 137 10.42 11.79 -19.49
N GLY A 138 11.48 11.07 -19.10
CA GLY A 138 11.40 9.64 -18.81
C GLY A 138 11.12 9.41 -17.34
N VAL A 139 10.26 8.46 -17.01
CA VAL A 139 9.89 8.13 -15.63
C VAL A 139 10.13 6.67 -15.30
N GLY A 140 10.53 6.38 -14.05
CA GLY A 140 10.71 5.02 -13.54
C GLY A 140 10.59 4.96 -12.03
N VAL A 141 10.24 3.79 -11.48
CA VAL A 141 10.04 3.60 -10.04
C VAL A 141 11.09 2.63 -9.50
N VAL A 142 11.85 3.04 -8.50
CA VAL A 142 12.88 2.22 -7.84
C VAL A 142 12.75 2.40 -6.34
N TYR A 143 12.65 1.30 -5.58
CA TYR A 143 12.47 1.33 -4.12
C TYR A 143 11.31 2.22 -3.67
N ASP A 144 10.15 2.11 -4.32
CA ASP A 144 8.93 2.90 -4.05
C ASP A 144 9.07 4.42 -4.25
N LEU A 145 10.12 4.86 -4.95
CA LEU A 145 10.38 6.26 -5.26
C LEU A 145 10.33 6.49 -6.77
N LEU A 146 9.70 7.58 -7.18
CA LEU A 146 9.48 7.91 -8.58
C LEU A 146 10.61 8.83 -9.07
N TYR A 147 11.24 8.47 -10.20
CA TYR A 147 12.35 9.22 -10.77
C TYR A 147 11.93 9.90 -12.07
N ALA A 148 12.25 11.17 -12.21
CA ALA A 148 12.09 11.97 -13.43
C ALA A 148 13.46 12.21 -14.07
N VAL A 149 13.68 11.65 -15.25
CA VAL A 149 14.99 11.59 -15.93
C VAL A 149 14.97 12.42 -17.20
N GLY A 150 15.83 13.44 -17.27
CA GLY A 150 15.98 14.30 -18.44
C GLY A 150 14.72 15.10 -18.80
N GLY A 151 14.51 15.33 -20.10
CA GLY A 151 13.45 16.15 -20.66
C GLY A 151 13.96 17.50 -21.18
N HIS A 152 13.03 18.41 -21.44
CA HIS A 152 13.30 19.80 -21.85
C HIS A 152 12.46 20.76 -21.01
N ASP A 153 13.07 21.82 -20.48
CA ASP A 153 12.44 22.77 -19.53
C ASP A 153 11.79 24.01 -20.19
N GLY A 154 11.67 23.98 -21.52
CA GLY A 154 11.23 25.09 -22.34
C GLY A 154 12.39 25.89 -22.93
N HIS A 155 13.62 25.73 -22.41
CA HIS A 155 14.81 26.46 -22.86
C HIS A 155 15.98 25.55 -23.19
N SER A 156 16.18 24.46 -22.43
CA SER A 156 17.34 23.59 -22.55
C SER A 156 16.98 22.13 -22.33
N TYR A 157 17.73 21.25 -23.00
CA TYR A 157 17.66 19.82 -22.74
C TYR A 157 18.34 19.49 -21.42
N LEU A 158 17.73 18.60 -20.64
CA LEU A 158 18.17 18.26 -19.30
C LEU A 158 18.90 16.92 -19.30
N ASN A 159 19.98 16.85 -18.53
CA ASN A 159 20.59 15.61 -18.08
C ASN A 159 20.29 15.31 -16.60
N SER A 160 19.69 16.26 -15.88
CA SER A 160 19.37 16.15 -14.47
C SER A 160 18.30 15.10 -14.19
N VAL A 161 18.38 14.51 -13.00
CA VAL A 161 17.41 13.54 -12.48
C VAL A 161 16.87 14.08 -11.17
N GLU A 162 15.57 13.89 -10.93
CA GLU A 162 14.93 14.20 -9.66
C GLU A 162 14.17 12.98 -9.16
N ARG A 163 14.06 12.84 -7.84
CA ARG A 163 13.34 11.75 -7.18
C ARG A 163 12.21 12.30 -6.32
N TYR A 164 11.02 11.73 -6.46
CA TYR A 164 9.85 12.00 -5.65
C TYR A 164 9.65 10.92 -4.60
N ASP A 165 9.43 11.35 -3.36
CA ASP A 165 8.98 10.50 -2.25
C ASP A 165 7.48 10.74 -1.98
N PRO A 166 6.60 9.75 -2.27
CA PRO A 166 5.18 9.84 -2.00
C PRO A 166 4.82 9.99 -0.52
N HIS A 167 5.67 9.53 0.40
CA HIS A 167 5.41 9.60 1.84
C HIS A 167 5.59 11.02 2.37
N THR A 168 6.59 11.73 1.85
CA THR A 168 6.85 13.13 2.24
C THR A 168 6.20 14.12 1.30
N ASN A 169 5.72 13.67 0.13
CA ASN A 169 5.23 14.50 -0.95
C ASN A 169 6.25 15.58 -1.35
N GLN A 170 7.49 15.17 -1.62
CA GLN A 170 8.58 16.09 -1.97
C GLN A 170 9.44 15.54 -3.10
N TRP A 171 9.98 16.44 -3.91
CA TRP A 171 11.02 16.14 -4.89
C TRP A 171 12.40 16.48 -4.33
N SER A 172 13.40 15.69 -4.70
CA SER A 172 14.80 15.94 -4.37
C SER A 172 15.68 15.93 -5.62
N SER A 173 16.66 16.82 -5.64
CA SER A 173 17.67 16.98 -6.70
C SER A 173 19.03 16.39 -6.31
N ASP A 174 19.11 15.63 -5.21
CA ASP A 174 20.31 14.94 -4.74
C ASP A 174 20.70 13.70 -5.55
N ILE A 175 20.11 13.54 -6.74
CA ILE A 175 20.34 12.40 -7.63
C ILE A 175 21.37 12.77 -8.70
N ALA A 176 22.32 11.86 -8.93
CA ALA A 176 23.34 12.04 -9.95
C ALA A 176 22.71 12.27 -11.34
N SER A 177 23.24 13.25 -12.07
CA SER A 177 22.81 13.52 -13.44
C SER A 177 23.31 12.45 -14.39
N THR A 178 22.59 12.24 -15.48
CA THR A 178 23.07 11.42 -16.60
C THR A 178 24.24 12.12 -17.32
N SER A 179 25.10 11.36 -17.99
CA SER A 179 26.28 11.90 -18.67
C SER A 179 25.96 12.83 -19.85
N THR A 180 24.76 12.71 -20.42
CA THR A 180 24.32 13.49 -21.58
C THR A 180 22.87 13.90 -21.42
N CYS A 181 22.52 15.09 -21.91
CA CYS A 181 21.12 15.52 -21.97
C CYS A 181 20.31 14.57 -22.86
N ARG A 182 19.04 14.33 -22.50
CA ARG A 182 18.13 13.44 -23.21
C ARG A 182 16.69 13.92 -23.07
N THR A 183 15.89 13.79 -24.12
CA THR A 183 14.45 14.08 -24.13
C THR A 183 13.72 13.01 -24.94
N SER A 184 12.41 12.85 -24.73
CA SER A 184 11.58 11.80 -25.36
C SER A 184 12.17 10.40 -25.17
N VAL A 185 12.63 10.14 -23.94
CA VAL A 185 13.40 8.94 -23.58
C VAL A 185 12.50 7.86 -22.95
N GLY A 186 12.74 6.61 -23.31
CA GLY A 186 12.21 5.44 -22.59
C GLY A 186 13.09 5.11 -21.38
N VAL A 187 12.48 5.00 -20.21
CA VAL A 187 13.14 4.58 -18.96
C VAL A 187 12.52 3.28 -18.50
N ALA A 188 13.38 2.34 -18.07
CA ALA A 188 12.96 1.06 -17.54
C ALA A 188 13.82 0.71 -16.33
N VAL A 189 13.29 -0.15 -15.47
CA VAL A 189 13.94 -0.60 -14.24
C VAL A 189 14.20 -2.08 -14.36
N LEU A 190 15.45 -2.49 -14.11
CA LEU A 190 15.87 -3.89 -14.08
C LEU A 190 16.35 -4.21 -12.66
N ASN A 191 15.84 -5.28 -12.07
CA ASN A 191 16.17 -5.72 -10.70
C ASN A 191 15.84 -4.69 -9.59
N GLY A 192 14.78 -3.90 -9.75
CA GLY A 192 14.37 -2.85 -8.81
C GLY A 192 13.63 -3.35 -7.55
N SER A 193 14.02 -4.51 -7.00
CA SER A 193 13.46 -5.05 -5.75
C SER A 193 13.87 -4.23 -4.55
#